data_AF-A0A453LWZ5-F1
#
_entry.id   AF-A0A453LWZ5-F1
#
_cell.length_a   1.000
_cell.length_b   1.000
_cell.length_c   1.000
_cell.angle_alpha   90.00
_cell.angle_beta   90.00
_cell.angle_gamma   90.00
#
_symmetry.space_group_name_H-M   'P 1'
#
loop_
_entity.id
_entity.type
_entity.pdbx_description
1 polymer ?
#
loop_
_entity_poly.entity_id
_entity_poly.type
_entity_poly.pdbx_seq_one_letter_code
_entity_poly.pdbx_strand_id
1 'polypeptide(L)' 'MRGDAGIVECSYVASEVTELPFFASKVRLGRGGAEEILPLGPLNDFERAGLEKAKKELSESIEKGVSFMNK' A
#
# COMPACT_ATOMS: atom_id res chain seq x y z
N MET A 1 19.95 -0.77 -2.87
CA MET A 1 20.04 -0.54 -1.41
C MET A 1 21.32 -1.23 -0.91
N ARG A 2 22.22 -0.54 -0.19
CA ARG A 2 23.56 -1.08 0.17
C ARG A 2 23.54 -1.99 1.41
N GLY A 3 22.37 -2.41 1.86
CA GLY A 3 22.19 -3.15 3.10
C GLY A 3 22.04 -2.28 4.34
N ASP A 4 21.74 -0.99 4.15
CA ASP A 4 21.40 -0.07 5.24
C ASP A 4 20.13 -0.54 5.94
N ALA A 5 20.19 -0.68 7.27
CA ALA A 5 19.07 -1.12 8.08
C ALA A 5 18.15 0.06 8.44
N GLY A 6 16.86 -0.22 8.59
CA GLY A 6 15.89 0.77 9.10
C GLY A 6 15.36 1.76 8.07
N ILE A 7 15.54 1.50 6.77
CA ILE A 7 14.90 2.31 5.72
C ILE A 7 13.39 2.04 5.75
N VAL A 8 12.61 3.09 5.97
CA VAL A 8 11.14 3.03 5.95
C VAL A 8 10.64 4.06 4.96
N GLU A 9 9.95 3.59 3.92
CA GLU A 9 9.43 4.43 2.85
C GLU A 9 7.97 4.11 2.56
N CYS A 10 7.21 5.12 2.15
CA CYS A 10 5.85 4.89 1.66
C CYS A 10 5.91 4.29 0.26
N SER A 11 5.40 3.07 0.10
CA SER A 11 5.46 2.32 -1.15
C SER A 11 4.11 1.69 -1.49
N TYR A 12 3.73 1.73 -2.76
CA TYR A 12 2.55 1.02 -3.27
C TYR A 12 2.92 -0.44 -3.56
N VAL A 13 2.48 -1.34 -2.69
CA VAL A 13 2.84 -2.76 -2.70
C VAL A 13 1.61 -3.63 -2.49
N ALA A 14 1.73 -4.94 -2.73
CA ALA A 14 0.72 -5.90 -2.28
C ALA A 14 0.61 -5.79 -0.76
N SER A 15 -0.60 -5.60 -0.24
CA SER A 15 -0.79 -5.20 1.15
C SER A 15 -2.12 -5.67 1.72
N GLU A 16 -2.13 -5.93 3.03
CA GLU A 16 -3.33 -6.31 3.80
C GLU A 16 -3.76 -5.20 4.77
N VAL A 17 -3.14 -4.00 4.68
CA VAL A 17 -3.49 -2.85 5.56
C VAL A 17 -4.88 -2.29 5.27
N THR A 18 -5.46 -2.66 4.12
CA THR A 18 -6.84 -2.39 3.71
C THR A 18 -7.40 -3.66 3.07
N GLU A 19 -8.69 -3.66 2.73
CA GLU A 19 -9.35 -4.71 1.97
C GLU A 19 -8.89 -4.81 0.50
N LEU A 20 -8.13 -3.84 0.00
CA LEU A 20 -7.59 -3.85 -1.36
C LEU A 20 -6.31 -4.68 -1.44
N PRO A 21 -6.10 -5.44 -2.53
CA PRO A 21 -4.92 -6.30 -2.67
C PRO A 21 -3.61 -5.51 -2.84
N PHE A 22 -3.68 -4.23 -3.20
CA PHE A 22 -2.53 -3.33 -3.31
C PHE A 22 -2.85 -2.00 -2.64
N PHE A 23 -1.93 -1.47 -1.83
CA PHE A 23 -2.11 -0.18 -1.16
C PHE A 23 -0.77 0.48 -0.81
N ALA A 24 -0.76 1.82 -0.78
CA ALA A 24 0.42 2.59 -0.40
C ALA A 24 0.49 2.74 1.13
N SER A 25 1.52 2.19 1.74
CA SER A 25 1.73 2.27 3.20
C SER A 25 3.21 2.35 3.52
N LYS A 26 3.54 2.59 4.80
CA LYS A 26 4.93 2.58 5.25
C LYS A 26 5.47 1.15 5.17
N VAL A 27 6.55 0.97 4.43
CA VAL A 27 7.19 -0.32 4.25
C VAL A 27 8.62 -0.21 4.76
N ARG A 28 9.01 -1.13 5.64
CA ARG A 28 10.42 -1.32 5.98
C ARG A 28 11.08 -2.09 4.84
N LEU A 29 12.06 -1.45 4.23
CA LEU A 29 12.86 -2.05 3.18
C LEU A 29 14.06 -2.75 3.82
N GLY A 30 14.48 -3.85 3.22
CA GLY A 30 15.78 -4.45 3.49
C GLY A 30 16.36 -5.10 2.24
N ARG A 31 17.19 -6.12 2.41
CA ARG A 31 17.98 -6.67 1.29
C ARG A 31 17.11 -7.41 0.27
N GLY A 32 15.98 -7.95 0.71
CA GLY A 32 15.00 -8.65 -0.13
C GLY A 32 13.93 -7.75 -0.77
N GLY A 33 13.99 -6.43 -0.57
CA GLY A 33 12.93 -5.50 -0.98
C GLY A 33 12.02 -5.12 0.19
N ALA A 34 10.70 -5.21 0.00
CA ALA A 34 9.71 -4.96 1.05
C ALA A 34 9.74 -6.08 2.09
N GLU A 35 10.30 -5.81 3.27
CA GLU A 35 10.46 -6.82 4.34
C GLU A 35 9.30 -6.79 5.33
N GLU A 36 8.72 -5.61 5.60
CA GLU A 36 7.61 -5.48 6.54
C GLU A 36 6.69 -4.34 6.11
N ILE A 37 5.38 -4.61 6.12
CA ILE A 37 4.34 -3.61 5.88
C ILE A 37 3.84 -3.10 7.23
N LEU A 38 4.01 -1.80 7.48
CA LEU A 38 3.63 -1.17 8.73
C LEU A 38 2.18 -0.66 8.66
N PRO A 39 1.43 -0.70 9.78
CA PRO A 39 0.05 -0.24 9.82
C PRO A 39 -0.04 1.29 9.61
N LEU A 40 -1.21 1.76 9.15
CA LEU A 40 -1.46 3.19 8.92
C LEU A 40 -1.41 4.05 10.19
N GLY A 41 -1.61 3.43 11.36
CA GLY A 41 -1.71 4.12 12.64
C GLY A 41 -3.09 4.79 12.84
N PRO A 42 -3.23 5.65 13.86
CA PRO A 42 -4.48 6.35 14.11
C PRO A 42 -4.76 7.38 13.02
N LEU A 43 -5.98 7.37 12.50
CA LEU A 43 -6.47 8.33 11.51
C LEU A 43 -7.54 9.21 12.13
N ASN A 44 -7.47 10.51 11.87
CA ASN A 44 -8.53 11.44 12.20
C ASN A 44 -9.73 11.30 11.24
N ASP A 45 -10.84 11.96 11.54
CA ASP A 45 -12.09 11.83 10.76
C ASP A 45 -11.94 12.26 9.30
N PHE A 46 -11.14 13.30 9.04
CA PHE A 46 -10.86 13.78 7.70
C PHE A 46 -10.04 12.77 6.89
N GLU A 47 -8.97 12.24 7.49
CA GLU A 47 -8.12 11.21 6.90
C GLU A 47 -8.89 9.92 6.62
N ARG A 48 -9.77 9.50 7.54
CA ARG A 48 -10.62 8.32 7.37
C ARG A 48 -11.60 8.50 6.22
N ALA A 49 -12.26 9.66 6.14
CA ALA A 49 -13.15 9.96 5.02
C ALA A 49 -12.40 10.01 3.67
N GLY A 50 -11.17 10.51 3.66
CA GLY A 50 -10.28 10.48 2.50
C GLY A 50 -9.90 9.06 2.10
N LEU A 51 -9.55 8.21 3.07
CA LEU A 51 -9.19 6.82 2.85
C LEU A 51 -10.35 6.03 2.21
N GLU A 52 -11.58 6.17 2.70
CA GLU A 52 -12.74 5.48 2.12
C GLU A 52 -12.98 5.87 0.65
N LYS A 53 -12.81 7.16 0.31
CA LYS A 53 -12.91 7.64 -1.08
C LYS A 53 -11.79 7.07 -1.95
N ALA A 54 -10.55 7.11 -1.47
CA ALA A 54 -9.39 6.59 -2.18
C ALA A 54 -9.51 5.09 -2.42
N LYS A 55 -9.99 4.31 -1.43
CA LYS A 55 -10.18 2.86 -1.59
C LYS A 55 -11.14 2.53 -2.72
N LYS A 56 -12.25 3.27 -2.85
CA LYS A 56 -13.20 3.10 -3.94
C LYS A 56 -12.54 3.32 -5.30
N GLU A 57 -11.83 4.43 -5.50
CA GLU A 57 -11.15 4.75 -6.76
C GLU A 57 -10.03 3.76 -7.10
N LEU A 58 -9.24 3.37 -6.09
CA LEU A 58 -8.15 2.41 -6.25
C LEU A 58 -8.66 1.03 -6.64
N SER A 59 -9.82 0.59 -6.10
CA SER A 59 -10.41 -0.70 -6.45
C SER A 59 -10.65 -0.84 -7.95
N GLU A 60 -11.23 0.19 -8.58
CA GLU A 60 -11.48 0.23 -10.02
C GLU A 60 -10.17 0.23 -10.82
N SER A 61 -9.15 0.93 -10.33
CA SER A 61 -7.84 1.03 -11.00
C SER A 61 -7.07 -0.29 -10.94
N ILE A 62 -7.13 -0.99 -9.80
CA ILE A 62 -6.55 -2.31 -9.61
C ILE A 62 -7.25 -3.33 -10.52
N GLU A 63 -8.58 -3.35 -10.52
CA GLU A 63 -9.37 -4.28 -11.34
C GLU A 63 -9.06 -4.09 -12.84
N LYS A 64 -8.95 -2.85 -13.30
CA LYS A 64 -8.54 -2.53 -14.68
C LYS A 64 -7.17 -3.12 -15.01
N GLY A 65 -6.18 -2.96 -14.12
CA GLY A 65 -4.84 -3.52 -14.31
C GLY A 65 -4.81 -5.05 -14.37
N VAL A 66 -5.54 -5.70 -13.46
CA VAL A 66 -5.65 -7.18 -13.42
C VAL A 66 -6.37 -7.71 -14.66
N SER A 67 -7.48 -7.08 -15.04
CA SER A 67 -8.26 -7.47 -16.22
C SER A 67 -7.48 -7.29 -17.51
N PHE A 68 -6.63 -6.26 -17.60
CA PHE A 68 -5.76 -6.04 -18.75
C PHE A 68 -4.73 -7.16 -18.93
N MET A 69 -4.14 -7.67 -17.84
CA MET A 69 -3.16 -8.76 -17.89
C MET A 69 -3.80 -10.12 -18.18
N ASN A 70 -5.01 -10.37 -17.67
CA ASN A 70 -5.73 -11.63 -17.87
C ASN A 70 -6.44 -11.76 -19.23
N LYS A 71 -6.24 -10.80 -20.13
CA LYS A 71 -6.85 -10.77 -21.46
C LYS A 71 -5.83 -11.10 -22.54
#